data_AF-A0A954X8K5-F1
#
_entry.id   AF-A0A954X8K5-F1
#
_cell.length_a   1.000
_cell.length_b   1.000
_cell.length_c   1.000
_cell.angle_alpha   90.00
_cell.angle_beta   90.00
_cell.angle_gamma   90.00
#
_symmetry.space_group_name_H-M   'P 1'
#
loop_
_entity.id
_entity.type
_entity.pdbx_description
1 polymer ?
#
loop_
_entity_poly.entity_id
_entity_poly.type
_entity_poly.pdbx_seq_one_letter_code
_entity_poly.pdbx_strand_id
1 'polypeptide(L)'
;MESVADGQLVSSIRYPGESLSPNEAISRYRAELVEKTGSDFIPYTFQLPVSVVVAKIDTDLRLIDVVSLDEPEFRPHVITDYFWRGWDAYRRPTFVTFN
;
A
#
# COMPACT_ATOMS: atom_id res chain seq x y z
N MET A 1 -9.51 -4.41 -0.75
CA MET A 1 -8.77 -3.15 -0.96
C MET A 1 -7.45 -3.31 -0.21
N GLU A 2 -6.33 -3.34 -0.92
CA GLU A 2 -5.02 -3.71 -0.37
C GLU A 2 -4.22 -2.48 0.10
N SER A 3 -4.48 -1.33 -0.53
CA SER A 3 -3.87 -0.05 -0.22
C SER A 3 -4.90 1.09 -0.31
N VAL A 4 -4.59 2.21 0.34
CA VAL A 4 -5.38 3.44 0.28
C VAL A 4 -4.50 4.64 -0.01
N ALA A 5 -5.04 5.67 -0.64
CA ALA A 5 -4.31 6.91 -0.82
C ALA A 5 -4.08 7.62 0.53
N ASP A 6 -2.85 8.06 0.77
CA ASP A 6 -2.48 8.92 1.88
C ASP A 6 -2.91 10.36 1.58
N GLY A 7 -4.11 10.71 2.04
CA GLY A 7 -4.66 12.05 1.82
C GLY A 7 -3.86 13.16 2.51
N GLN A 8 -3.13 12.87 3.59
CA GLN A 8 -2.25 13.85 4.23
C GLN A 8 -1.04 14.15 3.33
N LEU A 9 -0.43 13.10 2.76
CA LEU A 9 0.66 13.24 1.80
C LEU A 9 0.19 13.92 0.52
N VAL A 10 -1.00 13.57 0.00
CA VAL A 10 -1.57 14.24 -1.18
C VAL A 10 -1.81 15.72 -0.90
N SER A 11 -2.44 16.07 0.23
CA SER A 11 -2.70 17.46 0.61
C SER A 11 -1.40 18.28 0.70
N SER A 12 -0.39 17.77 1.41
CA SER A 12 0.87 18.47 1.62
C SER A 12 1.72 18.65 0.35
N ILE A 13 1.72 17.67 -0.56
CA ILE A 13 2.58 17.70 -1.75
C ILE A 13 1.89 18.32 -2.96
N ARG A 14 0.60 18.05 -3.19
CA ARG A 14 -0.12 18.53 -4.37
C ARG A 14 -0.77 19.89 -4.16
N TYR A 15 -1.17 20.23 -2.94
CA TYR A 15 -1.92 21.45 -2.63
C TYR A 15 -1.29 22.23 -1.45
N PRO A 16 0.02 22.53 -1.50
CA PRO A 16 0.69 23.22 -0.40
C PRO A 16 0.05 24.59 -0.15
N GLY A 17 -0.35 24.86 1.10
CA GLY A 17 -0.95 26.12 1.52
C GLY A 17 -2.47 26.21 1.37
N GLU A 18 -3.12 25.24 0.70
CA GLU A 18 -4.58 25.23 0.53
C GLU A 18 -5.34 24.62 1.72
N SER A 19 -4.61 24.04 2.68
CA SER A 19 -5.14 23.45 3.92
C SER A 19 -6.30 22.46 3.70
N LEU A 20 -6.29 21.76 2.57
CA LEU A 20 -7.33 20.78 2.24
C LEU A 20 -7.31 19.62 3.24
N SER A 21 -8.50 19.16 3.64
CA SER A 21 -8.59 17.90 4.39
C SER A 21 -8.12 16.73 3.53
N PRO A 22 -7.67 15.61 4.13
CA PRO A 22 -7.20 14.44 3.39
C PRO A 22 -8.19 13.93 2.33
N ASN A 23 -9.50 13.91 2.64
CA ASN A 23 -10.53 13.44 1.72
C ASN A 23 -10.78 14.41 0.56
N GLU A 24 -10.75 15.72 0.81
CA GLU A 24 -10.86 16.74 -0.25
C GLU A 24 -9.66 16.69 -1.18
N ALA A 25 -8.45 16.55 -0.63
CA ALA A 25 -7.22 16.44 -1.41
C ALA A 25 -7.24 15.21 -2.33
N ILE A 26 -7.66 14.05 -1.82
CA ILE A 26 -7.86 12.83 -2.62
C ILE A 26 -8.89 13.08 -3.73
N SER A 27 -10.06 13.63 -3.38
CA SER A 27 -11.16 13.80 -4.34
C SER A 27 -10.78 14.74 -5.47
N ARG A 28 -10.13 15.87 -5.14
CA ARG A 28 -9.63 16.82 -6.14
C ARG A 28 -8.55 16.18 -7.01
N TYR A 29 -7.59 15.46 -6.42
CA TYR A 29 -6.52 14.86 -7.20
C TYR A 29 -7.04 13.78 -8.16
N ARG A 30 -8.03 12.99 -7.75
CA ARG A 30 -8.74 12.05 -8.63
C ARG A 30 -9.38 12.75 -9.82
N ALA A 31 -10.10 13.86 -9.60
CA ALA A 31 -10.72 14.63 -10.67
C ALA A 31 -9.69 15.16 -11.68
N GLU A 32 -8.57 15.71 -11.19
CA GLU A 32 -7.47 16.18 -12.05
C GLU A 32 -6.83 15.05 -12.86
N LEU A 33 -6.70 13.85 -12.29
CA LEU A 33 -6.15 12.69 -12.98
C LEU A 33 -7.08 12.19 -14.09
N VAL A 34 -8.39 12.19 -13.85
CA VAL A 34 -9.40 11.83 -14.87
C VAL A 34 -9.33 12.80 -16.04
N GLU A 35 -9.25 14.10 -15.78
CA GLU A 35 -9.14 15.12 -16.83
C GLU A 35 -7.87 14.94 -17.68
N LYS A 36 -6.74 14.62 -17.03
CA LYS A 36 -5.43 14.54 -17.71
C LYS A 36 -5.16 13.19 -18.39
N THR A 37 -5.65 12.11 -17.80
CA THR A 37 -5.25 10.73 -18.18
C THR A 37 -6.43 9.82 -18.49
N GLY A 38 -7.67 10.22 -18.15
CA GLY A 38 -8.85 9.38 -18.24
C GLY A 38 -9.01 8.37 -17.10
N SER A 39 -8.15 8.40 -16.09
CA SER A 39 -8.17 7.50 -14.93
C SER A 39 -8.11 8.29 -13.61
N ASP A 40 -8.81 7.83 -12.58
CA ASP A 40 -8.77 8.39 -11.23
C ASP A 40 -7.72 7.71 -10.33
N PHE A 41 -6.85 6.88 -10.90
CA PHE A 41 -5.87 6.11 -10.14
C PHE A 41 -4.76 7.01 -9.58
N ILE A 42 -4.73 7.15 -8.24
CA ILE A 42 -3.66 7.86 -7.54
C ILE A 42 -2.39 6.99 -7.53
N PRO A 43 -1.22 7.50 -7.97
CA PRO A 43 0.02 6.73 -8.04
C PRO A 43 0.43 6.06 -6.72
N TYR A 44 1.07 4.89 -6.80
CA TYR A 44 1.53 4.11 -5.63
C TYR A 44 2.43 4.87 -4.66
N THR A 45 3.14 5.91 -5.13
CA THR A 45 3.94 6.79 -4.27
C THR A 45 3.13 7.56 -3.24
N PHE A 46 1.80 7.64 -3.43
CA PHE A 46 0.86 8.26 -2.50
C PHE A 46 -0.01 7.22 -1.78
N GLN A 47 0.33 5.94 -1.83
CA GLN A 47 -0.49 4.89 -1.24
C GLN A 47 0.18 4.27 -0.01
N LEU A 48 -0.64 3.93 0.97
CA LEU A 48 -0.26 3.18 2.17
C LEU A 48 -0.86 1.78 2.10
N PRO A 49 -0.11 0.72 2.46
CA PRO A 49 -0.65 -0.62 2.57
C PRO A 49 -1.62 -0.68 3.76
N VAL A 50 -2.81 -1.24 3.55
CA VAL A 50 -3.81 -1.46 4.60
C VAL A 50 -4.11 -2.94 4.83
N SER A 51 -3.69 -3.81 3.93
CA SER A 51 -3.77 -5.26 4.12
C SER A 51 -2.69 -5.94 3.31
N VAL A 52 -1.91 -6.81 3.97
CA VAL A 52 -0.90 -7.64 3.33
C VAL A 52 -0.99 -9.04 3.91
N VAL A 53 -1.17 -10.03 3.03
CA VAL A 53 -1.15 -11.44 3.36
C VAL A 53 0.03 -12.09 2.65
N VAL A 54 0.82 -12.87 3.39
CA VAL A 54 2.01 -13.54 2.85
C VAL A 54 1.78 -15.05 2.89
N ALA A 55 1.79 -15.68 1.71
CA ALA A 55 1.83 -17.12 1.56
C ALA A 55 3.27 -17.60 1.33
N LYS A 56 3.72 -18.59 2.10
CA LYS A 56 5.05 -19.19 1.96
C LYS A 56 4.92 -20.51 1.20
N ILE A 57 5.74 -20.68 0.17
CA ILE A 57 5.73 -21.85 -0.71
C ILE A 57 7.11 -22.52 -0.65
N ASP A 58 7.15 -23.85 -0.61
CA ASP A 58 8.40 -24.61 -0.67
C ASP A 58 8.90 -24.84 -2.11
N THR A 59 10.03 -25.52 -2.26
CA THR A 59 10.62 -25.83 -3.58
C THR A 59 9.78 -26.80 -4.41
N ASP A 60 8.87 -27.54 -3.77
CA ASP A 60 7.95 -28.48 -4.42
C ASP A 60 6.58 -27.82 -4.73
N LEU A 61 6.50 -26.49 -4.62
CA LEU A 61 5.30 -25.68 -4.85
C LEU A 61 4.16 -25.99 -3.87
N ARG A 62 4.48 -26.45 -2.66
CA ARG A 62 3.48 -26.68 -1.60
C ARG A 62 3.36 -25.46 -0.69
N LEU A 63 2.13 -25.17 -0.29
CA LEU A 63 1.84 -24.13 0.69
C LEU A 63 2.32 -24.56 2.08
N ILE A 64 3.24 -23.79 2.66
CA ILE A 64 3.79 -24.02 3.99
C ILE A 64 2.99 -23.26 5.04
N ASP A 65 2.66 -22.00 4.74
CA ASP A 65 2.11 -21.06 5.73
C ASP A 65 1.39 -19.89 5.03
N VAL A 66 0.43 -19.28 5.72
CA VAL A 66 -0.27 -18.06 5.31
C VAL A 66 -0.45 -17.17 6.52
N VAL A 67 0.05 -15.94 6.44
CA VAL A 67 -0.04 -14.98 7.54
C VAL A 67 -0.60 -13.64 7.06
N SER A 68 -1.57 -13.11 7.80
CA SER A 68 -2.08 -11.75 7.67
C SER A 68 -1.24 -10.83 8.56
N LEU A 69 -0.62 -9.80 7.98
CA LEU A 69 0.29 -8.92 8.72
C LEU A 69 -0.47 -7.89 9.56
N ASP A 70 -0.08 -7.79 10.82
CA ASP A 70 -0.62 -6.85 11.82
C ASP A 70 -2.14 -6.99 12.06
N GLU A 71 -2.71 -8.18 11.87
CA GLU A 71 -4.10 -8.45 12.27
C GLU A 71 -4.23 -8.45 13.80
N PRO A 72 -5.27 -7.80 14.39
CA PRO A 72 -6.40 -7.11 13.76
C PRO A 72 -6.24 -5.59 13.50
N GLU A 73 -5.12 -4.97 13.85
CA GLU A 73 -4.97 -3.51 13.84
C GLU A 73 -4.63 -2.89 12.47
N PHE A 74 -4.01 -3.66 11.57
CA PHE A 74 -3.69 -3.29 10.19
C PHE A 74 -2.99 -1.92 10.02
N ARG A 75 -2.02 -1.62 10.88
CA ARG A 75 -1.32 -0.34 10.87
C ARG A 75 -0.27 -0.33 9.75
N PRO A 76 -0.31 0.63 8.80
CA PRO A 76 0.56 0.59 7.61
C PRO A 76 2.07 0.51 7.90
N HIS A 77 2.54 1.25 8.92
CA HIS A 77 3.95 1.26 9.31
C HIS A 77 4.39 -0.05 9.97
N VAL A 78 3.49 -0.74 10.69
CA VAL A 78 3.77 -2.05 11.29
C VAL A 78 3.74 -3.16 10.25
N ILE A 79 2.76 -3.12 9.35
CA ILE A 79 2.71 -4.01 8.17
C ILE A 79 4.02 -3.93 7.39
N THR A 80 4.49 -2.72 7.12
CA THR A 80 5.75 -2.48 6.40
C THR A 80 6.96 -3.04 7.16
N ASP A 81 7.06 -2.81 8.47
CA ASP A 81 8.12 -3.38 9.32
C ASP A 81 8.11 -4.93 9.28
N TYR A 82 6.96 -5.53 9.53
CA TYR A 82 6.80 -6.99 9.56
C TYR A 82 7.13 -7.64 8.22
N PHE A 83 6.73 -7.02 7.11
CA PHE A 83 7.05 -7.51 5.78
C PHE A 83 8.56 -7.58 5.56
N TRP A 84 9.28 -6.48 5.80
CA TRP A 84 10.72 -6.42 5.55
C TRP A 84 11.53 -7.28 6.54
N ARG A 85 11.13 -7.30 7.81
CA ARG A 85 11.75 -8.17 8.81
C ARG A 85 11.53 -9.64 8.50
N GLY A 86 10.33 -10.01 8.06
CA GLY A 86 10.02 -11.36 7.59
C GLY A 86 10.90 -11.75 6.40
N TRP A 87 11.00 -10.90 5.39
CA TRP A 87 11.83 -11.14 4.22
C TRP A 87 13.31 -11.39 4.59
N ASP A 88 13.89 -10.57 5.47
CA ASP A 88 15.27 -10.76 5.91
C ASP A 88 15.42 -12.04 6.77
N ALA A 89 14.48 -12.29 7.69
CA ALA A 89 14.48 -13.49 8.53
C ALA A 89 14.38 -14.80 7.72
N TYR A 90 13.65 -14.79 6.59
CA TYR A 90 13.54 -15.92 5.67
C TYR A 90 14.67 -15.98 4.63
N ARG A 91 15.79 -15.30 4.89
CA ARG A 91 16.98 -15.26 4.02
C ARG A 91 16.68 -14.72 2.63
N ARG A 92 15.85 -13.68 2.57
CA ARG A 92 15.59 -12.89 1.36
C ARG A 92 15.03 -13.73 0.21
N PRO A 93 13.88 -14.40 0.41
CA PRO A 93 13.26 -15.21 -0.63
C PRO A 93 12.84 -14.35 -1.83
N THR A 94 12.70 -14.98 -2.99
CA THR A 94 12.15 -14.33 -4.19
C THR A 94 10.69 -13.98 -3.97
N PHE A 95 10.31 -12.74 -4.24
CA PHE A 95 8.92 -12.34 -4.28
C PHE A 95 8.26 -12.78 -5.59
N VAL A 96 7.08 -13.37 -5.48
CA VAL A 96 6.16 -13.58 -6.59
C VAL A 96 4.96 -12.66 -6.34
N THR A 97 4.74 -11.71 -7.25
CA THR A 97 3.63 -10.75 -7.20
C THR A 97 2.71 -10.99 -8.40
N PHE A 98 1.40 -10.84 -8.19
CA PHE A 98 0.36 -11.05 -9.21
C PHE A 98 -0.31 -9.76 -9.69
N ASN A 99 0.28 -8.59 -9.34
CA ASN A 99 -0.20 -7.27 -9.75
C ASN A 99 -0.03 -6.98 -11.24
#